data_AF-A0A1V4TX36-F1
#
_entry.id   AF-A0A1V4TX36-F1
#
_cell.length_a   1.000
_cell.length_b   1.000
_cell.length_c   1.000
_cell.angle_alpha   90.00
_cell.angle_beta   90.00
_cell.angle_gamma   90.00
#
_symmetry.space_group_name_H-M   'P 1'
#
loop_
_entity.id
_entity.type
_entity.pdbx_description
1 polymer ?
#
loop_
_entity_poly.entity_id
_entity_poly.type
_entity_poly.pdbx_seq_one_letter_code
_entity_poly.pdbx_strand_id
1 'polypeptide(L)'
;MAEKAPATRGERVAISYKMPPNIYDKVNKLVYEEKKFSTVSDCITQALLAFVDNHHDMGQFRELFKDYMSSDEGRELMKNMMKEVLLDVLSHQKIDAKDAKGNS
;
A
#
# COMPACT_ATOMS: atom_id res chain seq x y z
N MET A 1 -8.93 -30.62 26.87
CA MET A 1 -8.11 -29.54 26.26
C MET A 1 -6.73 -30.13 26.01
N ALA A 2 -6.27 -30.15 24.77
CA ALA A 2 -4.89 -30.49 24.45
C ALA A 2 -4.24 -29.19 23.99
N GLU A 3 -3.30 -28.67 24.79
CA GLU A 3 -2.43 -27.59 24.32
C GLU A 3 -1.64 -28.13 23.13
N LYS A 4 -1.99 -27.67 21.93
CA LYS A 4 -1.20 -27.94 20.74
C LYS A 4 0.11 -27.20 20.89
N ALA A 5 1.21 -27.95 20.92
CA ALA A 5 2.54 -27.38 20.80
C ALA A 5 2.59 -26.45 19.57
N PRO A 6 3.28 -25.30 19.66
CA PRO A 6 3.37 -24.37 18.54
C PRO A 6 3.98 -25.08 17.33
N ALA A 7 3.33 -24.91 16.17
CA ALA A 7 3.78 -25.51 14.92
C ALA A 7 5.21 -25.05 14.60
N THR A 8 6.02 -25.99 14.12
CA THR A 8 7.42 -25.71 13.75
C THR A 8 7.50 -25.05 12.37
N ARG A 9 8.58 -24.30 12.10
CA ARG A 9 8.76 -23.59 10.82
C ARG A 9 8.71 -24.59 9.65
N GLY A 10 7.74 -24.42 8.75
CA GLY A 10 7.53 -25.29 7.58
C GLY A 10 6.44 -26.36 7.77
N GLU A 11 5.83 -26.45 8.95
CA GLU A 11 4.74 -27.38 9.22
C GLU A 11 3.42 -26.87 8.62
N ARG A 12 2.71 -27.75 7.89
CA ARG A 12 1.37 -27.43 7.36
C ARG A 12 0.35 -27.48 8.49
N VAL A 13 -0.28 -26.36 8.78
CA VAL A 13 -1.30 -26.25 9.83
C VAL A 13 -2.70 -26.23 9.19
N ALA A 14 -3.58 -27.11 9.65
CA ALA A 14 -4.99 -27.07 9.27
C ALA A 14 -5.71 -25.97 10.04
N ILE A 15 -6.29 -25.01 9.32
CA ILE A 15 -7.03 -23.87 9.88
C ILE A 15 -8.45 -23.91 9.32
N SER A 16 -9.44 -23.86 10.22
CA SER A 16 -10.84 -23.67 9.85
C SER A 16 -11.21 -22.21 9.97
N TYR A 17 -11.71 -21.61 8.90
CA TYR A 17 -12.12 -20.21 8.88
C TYR A 17 -13.28 -20.01 7.90
N LYS A 18 -14.11 -18.99 8.13
CA LYS A 18 -15.21 -18.64 7.24
C LYS A 18 -14.75 -17.58 6.24
N MET A 19 -14.88 -17.88 4.95
CA MET A 19 -14.61 -16.91 3.88
C MET A 19 -15.87 -16.08 3.57
N PRO A 20 -15.73 -14.75 3.40
CA PRO A 20 -16.78 -13.93 2.82
C PRO A 20 -17.18 -14.43 1.42
N PRO A 21 -18.46 -14.34 1.02
CA PRO A 21 -18.94 -14.89 -0.25
C PRO A 21 -18.18 -14.37 -1.49
N ASN A 22 -17.92 -13.06 -1.53
CA ASN A 22 -17.17 -12.42 -2.63
C ASN A 22 -15.73 -12.95 -2.77
N ILE A 23 -15.10 -13.35 -1.66
CA ILE A 23 -13.76 -13.93 -1.66
C ILE A 23 -13.82 -15.39 -2.07
N TYR A 24 -14.81 -16.14 -1.57
CA TYR A 24 -15.05 -17.53 -1.94
C TYR A 24 -15.22 -17.68 -3.46
N ASP A 25 -16.06 -16.87 -4.08
CA ASP A 25 -16.31 -16.90 -5.52
C ASP A 25 -15.02 -16.62 -6.32
N LYS A 26 -14.23 -15.65 -5.87
CA LYS A 26 -12.96 -15.29 -6.51
C LYS A 26 -11.93 -16.41 -6.40
N VAL A 27 -11.80 -17.05 -5.24
CA VAL A 27 -10.89 -18.18 -5.03
C VAL A 27 -11.33 -19.38 -5.86
N ASN A 28 -12.62 -19.68 -5.89
CA ASN A 28 -13.16 -20.75 -6.72
C ASN A 28 -12.88 -20.53 -8.20
N LYS A 29 -13.09 -19.32 -8.71
CA LYS A 29 -12.76 -18.98 -10.09
C LYS A 29 -11.28 -19.22 -10.40
N LEU A 30 -10.39 -18.72 -9.55
CA LEU A 30 -8.94 -18.87 -9.74
C LEU A 30 -8.47 -20.34 -9.72
N VAL A 31 -9.07 -21.17 -8.87
CA VAL A 31 -8.69 -22.59 -8.69
C VAL A 31 -9.36 -23.48 -9.73
N TYR A 32 -10.67 -23.35 -9.91
CA TYR A 32 -11.47 -24.29 -10.68
C TYR A 32 -11.67 -23.89 -12.13
N GLU A 33 -11.88 -22.60 -12.42
CA GLU A 33 -12.10 -22.10 -13.78
C GLU A 33 -10.76 -21.78 -14.47
N GLU A 34 -9.94 -20.93 -13.85
CA GLU A 34 -8.70 -20.43 -14.43
C GLU A 34 -7.50 -21.37 -14.23
N LYS A 35 -7.63 -22.40 -13.38
CA LYS A 35 -6.59 -23.38 -13.04
C LYS A 35 -5.23 -22.75 -12.66
N LYS A 36 -5.24 -21.53 -12.11
CA LYS A 36 -4.03 -20.81 -11.69
C LYS A 36 -3.38 -21.40 -10.43
N PHE A 37 -4.19 -22.07 -9.61
CA PHE A 37 -3.74 -22.71 -8.37
C PHE A 37 -4.25 -24.14 -8.31
N SER A 38 -3.46 -25.03 -7.69
CA SER A 38 -3.78 -26.46 -7.66
C SER A 38 -4.90 -26.80 -6.69
N THR A 39 -5.01 -26.03 -5.60
CA THR A 39 -6.03 -26.19 -4.57
C THR A 39 -6.45 -24.85 -4.00
N VAL A 40 -7.60 -24.81 -3.34
CA VAL A 40 -8.03 -23.66 -2.54
C VAL A 40 -6.97 -23.28 -1.51
N SER A 41 -6.41 -24.27 -0.80
CA SER A 41 -5.33 -24.04 0.19
C SER A 41 -4.11 -23.37 -0.42
N ASP A 42 -3.68 -23.80 -1.61
CA ASP A 42 -2.54 -23.22 -2.33
C ASP A 42 -2.79 -21.76 -2.70
N CYS A 43 -3.98 -21.46 -3.24
CA CYS A 43 -4.41 -20.09 -3.55
C CYS A 43 -4.36 -19.18 -2.31
N ILE A 44 -4.83 -19.67 -1.16
CA ILE A 44 -4.85 -18.92 0.10
C ILE A 44 -3.42 -18.72 0.64
N THR A 45 -2.61 -19.78 0.64
CA THR A 45 -1.21 -19.71 1.10
C THR A 45 -0.43 -18.69 0.29
N GLN A 46 -0.55 -18.71 -1.04
CA GLN A 46 0.14 -17.74 -1.90
C GLN A 46 -0.36 -16.31 -1.67
N ALA A 47 -1.66 -16.11 -1.46
CA ALA A 47 -2.20 -14.79 -1.13
C ALA A 47 -1.67 -14.27 0.22
N LEU A 48 -1.54 -15.14 1.22
CA LEU A 48 -1.00 -14.77 2.54
C LEU A 48 0.50 -14.46 2.47
N LEU A 49 1.28 -15.24 1.72
CA LEU A 49 2.70 -14.95 1.49
C LEU A 49 2.87 -13.58 0.82
N ALA A 50 2.16 -13.34 -0.29
CA ALA A 50 2.19 -12.05 -0.98
C ALA A 50 1.75 -10.88 -0.09
N PHE A 51 0.80 -11.10 0.82
CA PHE A 51 0.38 -10.08 1.78
C PHE A 51 1.50 -9.76 2.79
N VAL A 52 2.13 -10.78 3.37
CA VAL A 52 3.23 -10.60 4.34
C VAL A 52 4.43 -9.94 3.67
N ASP A 53 4.82 -10.41 2.49
CA ASP A 53 5.94 -9.86 1.72
C ASP A 53 5.66 -8.40 1.38
N ASN A 54 4.49 -8.07 0.83
CA ASN A 54 4.14 -6.69 0.50
C ASN A 54 4.02 -5.80 1.75
N HIS A 55 3.53 -6.32 2.88
CA HIS A 55 3.49 -5.56 4.13
C HIS A 55 4.91 -5.28 4.66
N HIS A 56 5.82 -6.24 4.51
CA HIS A 56 7.23 -6.05 4.85
C HIS A 56 7.89 -5.02 3.94
N ASP A 57 7.70 -5.15 2.62
CA ASP A 57 8.26 -4.25 1.61
C ASP A 57 7.72 -2.82 1.78
N MET A 58 6.41 -2.65 1.99
CA MET A 58 5.81 -1.34 2.26
C MET A 58 6.28 -0.75 3.59
N GLY A 59 6.54 -1.59 4.59
CA GLY A 59 7.13 -1.17 5.86
C GLY A 59 8.55 -0.65 5.67
N GLN A 60 9.40 -1.43 4.99
CA GLN A 60 10.77 -1.04 4.66
C GLN A 60 10.81 0.23 3.81
N PHE A 61 9.96 0.31 2.78
CA PHE A 61 9.85 1.49 1.94
C PHE A 61 9.48 2.73 2.76
N ARG A 62 8.51 2.63 3.68
CA ARG A 62 8.10 3.75 4.53
C ARG A 62 9.23 4.25 5.43
N GLU A 63 10.01 3.34 6.02
CA GLU A 63 11.16 3.72 6.84
C GLU A 63 12.26 4.37 5.98
N LEU A 64 12.64 3.73 4.86
CA LEU A 64 13.64 4.29 3.93
C LEU A 64 13.21 5.65 3.37
N PHE A 65 11.93 5.81 3.03
CA PHE A 65 11.39 7.08 2.57
C PHE A 65 11.45 8.14 3.66
N LYS A 66 11.08 7.80 4.90
CA LYS A 66 11.15 8.71 6.05
C LYS A 66 12.58 9.13 6.35
N ASP A 67 13.54 8.20 6.29
CA ASP A 67 14.96 8.47 6.48
C ASP A 67 15.48 9.39 5.37
N TYR A 68 15.14 9.10 4.12
CA TYR A 68 15.48 9.94 2.98
C TYR A 68 14.92 11.36 3.12
N MET A 69 13.64 11.52 3.46
CA MET A 69 13.01 12.82 3.68
C MET A 69 13.58 13.59 4.88
N SER A 70 14.23 12.88 5.80
CA SER A 70 14.94 13.46 6.96
C SER A 70 16.37 13.89 6.64
N SER A 71 16.91 13.53 5.46
CA SER A 71 18.21 13.98 4.96
C SER A 71 18.15 15.40 4.37
N ASP A 72 19.29 16.05 4.19
CA ASP A 72 19.36 17.35 3.51
C ASP A 72 18.91 17.27 2.04
N GLU A 73 19.27 16.19 1.36
CA GLU A 73 18.87 15.94 -0.04
C GLU A 73 17.36 15.78 -0.18
N GLY A 74 16.72 14.98 0.69
CA GLY A 74 15.27 14.80 0.69
C GLY A 74 14.50 16.06 1.07
N ARG A 75 15.02 16.86 2.01
CA ARG A 75 14.45 18.18 2.34
C ARG A 75 14.53 19.15 1.16
N GLU A 76 15.66 19.20 0.46
CA GLU A 76 15.81 20.10 -0.69
C GLU A 76 14.96 19.66 -1.88
N LEU A 77 14.82 18.35 -2.11
CA LEU A 77 13.86 17.80 -3.08
C LEU A 77 12.44 18.29 -2.80
N MET A 78 11.96 18.12 -1.56
CA MET A 78 10.60 18.51 -1.17
C MET A 78 10.37 20.01 -1.35
N LYS A 79 11.35 20.82 -0.96
CA LYS A 79 11.32 22.27 -1.11
C LYS A 79 11.25 22.68 -2.58
N ASN A 80 12.00 22.02 -3.46
CA ASN A 80 11.93 22.28 -4.90
C ASN A 80 10.58 21.89 -5.50
N MET A 81 10.05 20.72 -5.15
CA MET A 81 8.70 20.31 -5.58
C MET A 81 7.61 21.28 -5.10
N MET A 82 7.65 21.70 -3.83
CA MET A 82 6.70 22.68 -3.30
C MET A 82 6.82 24.03 -4.02
N LYS A 83 8.04 24.47 -4.33
CA LYS A 83 8.29 25.69 -5.08
C LYS A 83 7.72 25.61 -6.49
N GLU A 84 7.91 24.51 -7.19
CA GLU A 84 7.35 24.31 -8.53
C GLU A 84 5.82 24.32 -8.51
N VAL A 85 5.20 23.61 -7.56
CA VAL A 85 3.74 23.61 -7.39
C VAL A 85 3.21 25.01 -7.05
N LEU A 86 3.89 25.74 -6.16
CA LEU A 86 3.52 27.12 -5.82
C LEU A 86 3.60 28.04 -7.05
N LEU A 87 4.66 27.92 -7.86
CA LEU A 87 4.80 28.70 -9.09
C LEU A 87 3.70 28.36 -10.10
N ASP A 88 3.35 27.09 -10.23
CA ASP A 88 2.26 26.66 -11.10
C ASP A 88 0.92 27.26 -10.64
N VAL A 89 0.56 27.11 -9.36
CA VAL A 89 -0.68 27.69 -8.81
C VAL A 89 -0.72 29.21 -8.95
N LEU A 90 0.37 29.90 -8.64
CA LEU A 90 0.43 31.37 -8.67
C LEU A 90 0.47 31.92 -10.11
N SER A 91 1.05 31.20 -11.06
CA SER A 91 1.04 31.61 -12.48
C SER A 91 -0.35 31.43 -13.13
N HIS A 92 -1.15 30.49 -12.65
CA HIS A 92 -2.53 30.30 -13.08
C HIS A 92 -3.52 31.27 -12.40
N GLN A 93 -3.16 31.89 -11.27
CA GLN A 93 -3.91 33.01 -10.71
C GLN A 93 -3.61 34.28 -11.52
N LYS A 94 -4.46 34.59 -12.50
CA LYS A 94 -4.56 35.98 -12.98
C LYS A 94 -4.97 36.84 -11.78
N ILE A 95 -4.00 37.52 -11.18
CA ILE A 95 -4.25 38.56 -10.19
C ILE A 95 -5.03 39.65 -10.94
N ASP A 96 -6.35 39.65 -10.81
CA ASP A 96 -7.21 40.73 -11.29
C ASP A 96 -6.76 42.00 -10.56
N ALA A 97 -6.02 42.85 -11.27
CA ALA A 97 -5.46 44.11 -10.78
C ALA A 97 -6.56 45.18 -10.60
N LYS A 98 -7.58 44.88 -9.80
CA LYS A 98 -8.77 45.73 -9.62
C LYS A 98 -9.03 46.21 -8.19
N ASP A 99 -8.03 46.18 -7.32
CA ASP A 99 -8.09 46.77 -5.97
C ASP A 99 -7.02 47.85 -5.72
N ALA A 100 -6.53 48.50 -6.77
CA ALA A 100 -5.55 49.60 -6.67
C ALA A 100 -6.16 51.02 -6.67
N LYS A 101 -7.46 51.18 -6.38
CA LYS A 101 -8.10 52.50 -6.26
C LYS A 101 -9.21 52.50 -5.21
N GLY A 102 -8.86 52.89 -3.99
CA GLY A 102 -9.81 53.07 -2.91
C GLY A 102 -9.20 53.75 -1.69
N ASN A 103 -8.53 54.88 -1.88
CA ASN A 103 -8.26 55.82 -0.79
C ASN A 103 -8.31 57.25 -1.33
N SER A 104 -9.52 57.81 -1.37
CA SER A 104 -9.82 59.25 -1.46
C SER A 104 -11.23 59.46 -0.94
#